data_AF-A0A7L1SGP2-F1
#
_entry.id   AF-A0A7L1SGP2-F1
#
_cell.length_a   1.000
_cell.length_b   1.000
_cell.length_c   1.000
_cell.angle_alpha   90.00
_cell.angle_beta   90.00
_cell.angle_gamma   90.00
#
_symmetry.space_group_name_H-M   'P 1'
#
loop_
_entity.id
_entity.type
_entity.pdbx_description
1 polymer ?
#
loop_
_entity_poly.entity_id
_entity_poly.type
_entity_poly.pdbx_seq_one_letter_code
_entity_poly.pdbx_strand_id
1 'polypeptide(L)'
;GFMTRYERKIFDDLKSPHLKYWVPFVWFGNLASKARKEGRIRDSVDLQTLMNEMNKYRSWCSLLFGYDWVGIPLVYTQVVTLAVYTFFFACLIGRQFLDTDQGYQGHDLDLYIPIFTLLQFFFYAGWLKV
;
A
#
# COMPACT_ATOMS: atom_id res chain seq x y z
N GLY A 1 -7.57 -14.69 -20.99
CA GLY A 1 -8.56 -15.41 -20.17
C GLY A 1 -9.71 -14.52 -19.73
N PHE A 2 -9.44 -13.34 -19.16
CA PHE A 2 -10.47 -12.48 -18.55
C PHE A 2 -11.21 -11.52 -19.51
N MET A 3 -10.60 -11.19 -20.64
CA MET A 3 -11.19 -10.31 -21.66
C MET A 3 -11.06 -10.98 -23.03
N THR A 4 -12.16 -11.02 -23.78
CA THR A 4 -12.20 -11.53 -25.14
C THR A 4 -11.55 -10.54 -26.12
N ARG A 5 -11.19 -11.02 -27.32
CA ARG A 5 -10.64 -10.15 -28.37
C ARG A 5 -11.61 -9.04 -28.78
N TYR A 6 -12.91 -9.34 -28.78
CA TYR A 6 -13.96 -8.39 -29.12
C TYR A 6 -14.12 -7.30 -28.05
N GLU A 7 -14.19 -7.69 -26.77
CA GLU A 7 -14.25 -6.74 -25.66
C GLU A 7 -13.03 -5.83 -25.62
N ARG A 8 -11.83 -6.37 -25.89
CA ARG A 8 -10.61 -5.55 -25.96
C ARG A 8 -10.69 -4.47 -27.03
N LYS A 9 -11.22 -4.80 -28.22
CA LYS A 9 -11.41 -3.81 -29.28
C LYS A 9 -12.31 -2.65 -28.81
N ILE A 10 -13.46 -2.97 -28.23
CA ILE A 10 -14.39 -1.95 -27.69
C ILE A 10 -13.73 -1.14 -26.58
N PHE A 11 -12.99 -1.80 -25.69
CA PHE A 11 -12.27 -1.17 -24.60
C PHE A 11 -11.24 -0.15 -25.11
N ASP A 12 -10.45 -0.53 -26.12
CA ASP A 12 -9.40 0.30 -26.69
C ASP A 12 -9.96 1.47 -27.53
N ASP A 13 -11.09 1.25 -28.22
CA ASP A 13 -11.80 2.28 -28.99
C ASP A 13 -12.40 3.37 -28.09
N LEU A 14 -12.74 3.05 -26.84
CA LEU A 14 -13.25 4.01 -25.85
C LEU A 14 -12.16 5.02 -25.46
N LYS A 15 -12.36 6.28 -25.86
CA LYS A 15 -11.48 7.42 -25.53
C LYS A 15 -11.73 7.88 -24.10
N SER A 16 -10.74 7.69 -23.24
CA SER A 16 -10.70 8.25 -21.89
C SER A 16 -9.25 8.55 -21.52
N PRO A 17 -8.96 9.72 -20.93
CA PRO A 17 -7.63 10.03 -20.42
C PRO A 17 -7.34 9.34 -19.07
N HIS A 18 -8.32 8.65 -18.48
CA HIS A 18 -8.23 8.04 -17.17
C HIS A 18 -8.14 6.51 -17.24
N LEU A 19 -7.74 5.89 -16.13
CA LEU A 19 -7.74 4.44 -16.00
C LEU A 19 -9.15 3.87 -16.20
N LYS A 20 -9.30 3.00 -17.20
CA LYS A 20 -10.58 2.43 -17.65
C LYS A 20 -11.06 1.23 -16.83
N TYR A 21 -10.64 1.09 -15.57
CA TYR A 21 -11.06 -0.03 -14.70
C TYR A 21 -12.58 -0.07 -14.45
N TRP A 22 -13.27 1.05 -14.65
CA TRP A 22 -14.71 1.18 -14.46
C TRP A 22 -15.55 0.61 -15.61
N VAL A 23 -14.94 0.41 -16.78
CA VAL A 23 -15.66 0.04 -18.02
C VAL A 23 -16.42 -1.29 -17.88
N PRO A 24 -15.84 -2.37 -17.33
CA PRO A 24 -16.58 -3.62 -17.13
C PRO A 24 -17.80 -3.50 -16.21
N PHE A 25 -17.81 -2.58 -15.24
CA PHE A 25 -18.98 -2.37 -14.38
C PHE A 25 -20.16 -1.78 -15.15
N VAL A 26 -19.87 -0.88 -16.09
CA VAL A 26 -20.89 -0.32 -16.99
C VAL A 26 -21.41 -1.39 -17.94
N TRP A 27 -20.52 -2.23 -18.48
CA TRP A 27 -20.93 -3.38 -19.30
C TRP A 27 -21.82 -4.35 -18.53
N PHE A 28 -21.49 -4.64 -17.27
CA PHE A 28 -22.32 -5.47 -16.40
C PHE A 28 -23.72 -4.88 -16.21
N GLY A 29 -23.84 -3.59 -15.89
CA GLY A 29 -25.15 -2.95 -15.72
C GLY A 29 -26.00 -2.99 -16.99
N ASN A 30 -25.37 -2.77 -18.16
CA ASN A 30 -26.04 -2.91 -19.45
C ASN A 30 -26.50 -4.33 -19.74
N LEU A 31 -25.66 -5.33 -19.42
CA LEU A 31 -26.00 -6.74 -19.60
C LEU A 31 -27.12 -7.19 -18.66
N ALA A 32 -27.11 -6.75 -17.40
CA ALA A 32 -28.16 -7.01 -16.43
C ALA A 32 -29.50 -6.40 -16.87
N SER A 33 -29.48 -5.15 -17.35
CA SER A 33 -30.67 -4.49 -17.91
C SER A 33 -31.21 -5.23 -19.14
N LYS A 34 -30.33 -5.67 -20.05
CA LYS A 34 -30.70 -6.50 -21.21
C LYS A 34 -31.33 -7.82 -20.78
N ALA A 35 -30.74 -8.53 -19.83
CA ALA A 35 -31.26 -9.79 -19.30
C ALA A 35 -32.67 -9.62 -18.68
N ARG A 36 -32.95 -8.49 -18.02
CA ARG A 36 -34.29 -8.16 -17.51
C ARG A 36 -35.31 -7.93 -18.62
N LYS A 37 -34.93 -7.24 -19.70
CA LYS A 37 -35.80 -7.03 -20.87
C LYS A 37 -36.12 -8.32 -21.61
N GLU A 38 -35.15 -9.24 -21.64
CA GLU A 38 -35.32 -10.59 -22.22
C GLU A 38 -36.09 -11.56 -21.30
N GLY A 39 -36.54 -11.12 -20.13
CA GLY A 39 -37.28 -11.96 -19.17
C GLY A 39 -36.41 -13.02 -18.45
N ARG A 40 -35.08 -12.94 -18.57
CA ARG A 40 -34.15 -13.83 -17.84
C ARG A 40 -34.05 -13.47 -16.35
N ILE A 41 -34.28 -12.19 -16.02
CA ILE A 41 -34.48 -11.70 -14.65
C ILE A 41 -35.97 -11.41 -14.49
N ARG A 42 -36.61 -11.97 -13.45
CA ARG A 42 -38.08 -11.97 -13.32
C ARG A 42 -38.63 -10.59 -12.99
N ASP A 43 -38.13 -9.97 -11.92
CA ASP A 43 -38.65 -8.72 -11.43
C ASP A 43 -37.57 -7.63 -11.34
N SER A 44 -37.99 -6.42 -10.99
CA SER A 44 -37.08 -5.28 -10.81
C SER A 44 -36.31 -5.33 -9.49
N VAL A 45 -36.78 -6.10 -8.51
CA VAL A 45 -36.16 -6.24 -7.19
C VAL A 45 -34.90 -7.10 -7.28
N ASP A 46 -34.95 -8.18 -8.06
CA ASP A 46 -33.80 -9.03 -8.39
C ASP A 46 -32.73 -8.23 -9.14
N LEU A 47 -33.14 -7.42 -10.13
CA LEU A 47 -32.23 -6.55 -10.86
C LEU A 47 -31.59 -5.51 -9.93
N GLN A 48 -32.37 -4.89 -9.05
CA GLN A 48 -31.86 -3.92 -8.08
C GLN A 48 -30.83 -4.56 -7.14
N THR A 49 -31.11 -5.77 -6.65
CA THR A 49 -30.19 -6.52 -5.79
C THR A 49 -28.86 -6.79 -6.52
N LEU A 50 -28.93 -7.23 -7.77
CA LEU A 50 -27.74 -7.48 -8.60
C LEU A 50 -26.90 -6.20 -8.81
N MET A 51 -27.58 -5.08 -9.08
CA MET A 51 -26.92 -3.78 -9.24
C MET A 51 -26.32 -3.26 -7.93
N ASN A 52 -26.97 -3.51 -6.79
CA ASN A 52 -26.47 -3.13 -5.47
C ASN A 52 -25.17 -3.87 -5.14
N GLU A 53 -25.13 -5.20 -5.32
CA GLU A 53 -23.91 -5.98 -5.08
C GLU A 53 -22.78 -5.61 -6.05
N MET A 54 -23.09 -5.33 -7.31
CA MET A 54 -22.08 -4.84 -8.25
C MET A 54 -21.52 -3.46 -7.86
N ASN A 55 -22.37 -2.55 -7.39
CA ASN A 55 -21.91 -1.25 -6.89
C ASN A 55 -21.05 -1.39 -5.64
N LYS A 56 -21.38 -2.33 -4.75
CA LYS A 56 -20.54 -2.65 -3.59
C LYS A 56 -19.16 -3.15 -4.01
N TYR A 57 -19.10 -4.06 -4.98
CA TYR A 57 -17.84 -4.54 -5.54
C TYR A 57 -17.03 -3.41 -6.19
N ARG A 58 -17.68 -2.54 -6.98
CA ARG A 58 -17.06 -1.34 -7.55
C ARG A 58 -16.46 -0.42 -6.47
N SER A 59 -17.15 -0.24 -5.34
CA SER A 59 -16.65 0.58 -4.23
C SER A 59 -15.36 0.01 -3.64
N TRP A 60 -15.21 -1.31 -3.55
CA TRP A 60 -13.95 -1.93 -3.12
C TRP A 60 -12.80 -1.68 -4.10
N CYS A 61 -13.05 -1.78 -5.41
CA CYS A 61 -12.04 -1.41 -6.41
C CYS A 61 -11.67 0.08 -6.34
N SER A 62 -12.65 0.96 -6.10
CA SER A 62 -12.41 2.39 -5.90
C SER A 62 -11.61 2.68 -4.63
N LEU A 63 -11.82 1.90 -3.57
CA LEU A 63 -11.05 2.01 -2.33
C LEU A 63 -9.57 1.65 -2.56
N LEU A 64 -9.31 0.56 -3.30
CA LEU A 64 -7.94 0.19 -3.69
C LEU A 64 -7.27 1.29 -4.52
N PHE A 65 -8.00 1.87 -5.48
CA PHE A 65 -7.51 3.02 -6.25
C PHE A 65 -7.23 4.23 -5.33
N GLY A 66 -8.07 4.45 -4.31
CA GLY A 66 -7.86 5.51 -3.32
C GLY A 66 -6.58 5.33 -2.50
N TYR A 67 -6.29 4.11 -2.05
CA TYR A 67 -5.04 3.81 -1.34
C TYR A 67 -3.78 3.93 -2.22
N ASP A 68 -3.89 3.60 -3.50
CA ASP A 68 -2.81 3.78 -4.48
C ASP A 68 -2.56 5.26 -4.81
N TRP A 69 -3.65 6.04 -4.95
CA TRP A 69 -3.58 7.46 -5.29
C TRP A 69 -3.13 8.34 -4.11
N VAL A 70 -3.66 8.07 -2.91
CA VAL A 70 -3.38 8.85 -1.69
C VAL A 70 -2.56 7.99 -0.74
N GLY A 71 -1.24 8.04 -0.94
CA GLY A 71 -0.29 7.45 -0.01
C GLY A 71 -0.20 8.20 1.32
N ILE A 72 0.52 7.61 2.27
CA ILE A 72 0.89 8.27 3.54
C ILE A 72 1.63 9.58 3.21
N PRO A 73 1.31 10.71 3.88
CA PRO A 73 2.01 11.96 3.66
C PRO A 73 3.53 11.80 3.75
N LEU A 74 4.25 12.26 2.73
CA LEU A 74 5.69 12.07 2.61
C LEU A 74 6.46 12.61 3.83
N VAL A 75 5.98 13.70 4.43
CA VAL A 75 6.61 14.28 5.63
C VAL A 75 6.63 13.29 6.81
N TYR A 76 5.63 12.43 6.95
CA TYR A 76 5.61 11.45 8.03
C TYR A 76 6.69 10.39 7.85
N THR A 77 6.87 9.86 6.63
CA THR A 77 7.92 8.88 6.37
C THR A 77 9.31 9.51 6.52
N GLN A 78 9.47 10.77 6.14
CA GLN A 78 10.71 11.53 6.31
C GLN A 78 11.07 11.76 7.78
N VAL A 79 10.12 12.21 8.60
CA VAL A 79 10.36 12.50 10.03
C VAL A 79 10.81 11.24 10.78
N VAL A 80 10.14 10.11 10.54
CA VAL A 80 10.49 8.85 11.19
C VAL A 80 11.86 8.36 10.73
N THR A 81 12.15 8.43 9.42
CA THR A 81 13.46 8.04 8.87
C THR A 81 14.59 8.91 9.44
N LEU A 82 14.38 10.23 9.50
CA LEU A 82 15.36 11.17 10.04
C LEU A 82 15.65 10.88 11.52
N ALA A 83 14.62 10.60 12.33
CA ALA A 83 14.78 10.29 13.74
C ALA A 83 15.63 9.03 13.96
N VAL A 84 15.31 7.94 13.24
CA VAL A 84 16.05 6.67 13.32
C VAL A 84 17.50 6.87 12.84
N TYR A 85 17.71 7.58 11.74
CA TYR A 85 19.05 7.78 11.17
C TYR A 85 19.91 8.69 12.04
N THR A 86 19.32 9.74 12.63
CA THR A 86 20.03 10.64 13.54
C THR A 86 20.46 9.91 14.81
N PHE A 87 19.59 9.06 15.36
CA PHE A 87 19.94 8.20 16.49
C PHE A 87 21.14 7.31 16.17
N PHE A 88 21.14 6.62 15.03
CA PHE A 88 22.26 5.74 14.66
C PHE A 88 23.52 6.49 14.23
N PHE A 89 23.39 7.69 13.66
CA PHE A 89 24.52 8.58 13.42
C PHE A 89 25.23 8.93 14.74
N ALA A 90 24.46 9.30 15.78
CA ALA A 90 25.01 9.53 17.11
C ALA A 90 25.62 8.25 17.71
N CYS A 91 24.99 7.08 17.52
CA CYS A 91 25.53 5.80 18.01
C CYS A 91 26.85 5.40 17.35
N LEU A 92 27.03 5.72 16.06
CA LEU A 92 28.24 5.39 15.31
C LEU A 92 29.48 6.01 15.94
N ILE A 93 29.33 7.20 16.52
CA ILE A 93 30.43 7.95 17.17
C ILE A 93 30.41 7.69 18.68
N GLY A 94 29.27 7.89 19.33
CA GLY A 94 29.14 7.89 20.78
C GLY A 94 29.19 6.51 21.45
N ARG A 95 29.13 5.41 20.68
CA ARG A 95 29.24 4.04 21.21
C ARG A 95 30.47 3.29 20.72
N GLN A 96 31.47 4.02 20.24
CA GLN A 96 32.80 3.45 20.05
C GLN A 96 33.39 3.09 21.41
N PHE A 97 34.13 1.98 21.46
CA PHE A 97 34.97 1.68 22.62
C PHE A 97 36.17 2.64 22.61
N LEU A 98 36.40 3.32 23.72
CA LEU A 98 37.50 4.27 23.88
C LEU A 98 38.67 3.58 24.59
N ASP A 99 39.84 4.23 24.54
CA ASP A 99 41.02 3.79 25.29
C ASP A 99 40.73 3.77 26.79
N THR A 100 40.77 2.58 27.39
CA THR A 100 40.47 2.35 28.81
C THR A 100 41.49 3.00 29.74
N ASP A 101 42.73 3.21 29.26
CA ASP A 101 43.80 3.81 30.05
C ASP A 101 43.56 5.31 30.32
N GLN A 102 42.67 5.96 29.56
CA GLN A 102 42.31 7.36 29.75
C GLN A 102 41.24 7.60 30.83
N GLY A 103 40.62 6.53 31.37
CA GLY A 103 39.70 6.64 32.51
C GLY A 103 38.41 7.44 32.22
N TYR A 104 37.92 7.43 30.98
CA TYR A 104 36.64 8.06 30.62
C TYR A 104 35.47 7.35 31.30
N GLN A 105 34.66 8.09 32.05
CA GLN A 105 33.51 7.53 32.75
C GLN A 105 32.54 6.81 31.79
N GLY A 106 32.26 5.53 32.05
CA GLY A 106 31.35 4.72 31.24
C GLY A 106 32.01 4.02 30.04
N HIS A 107 33.33 4.15 29.88
CA HIS A 107 34.13 3.50 28.83
C HIS A 107 35.26 2.65 29.43
N ASP A 108 34.96 1.85 30.46
CA ASP A 108 35.94 1.05 31.20
C ASP A 108 36.25 -0.32 30.56
N LEU A 109 35.59 -0.66 29.45
CA LEU A 109 35.66 -1.98 28.82
C LEU A 109 35.64 -1.85 27.30
N ASP A 110 36.56 -2.54 26.62
CA ASP A 110 36.58 -2.70 25.17
C ASP A 110 36.21 -4.15 24.78
N LEU A 111 35.06 -4.33 24.14
CA LEU A 111 34.60 -5.63 23.64
C LEU A 111 34.88 -5.84 22.15
N TYR A 112 35.48 -4.85 21.47
CA TYR A 112 35.70 -4.76 20.01
C TYR A 112 34.40 -4.74 19.16
N ILE A 113 33.41 -5.55 19.49
CA ILE A 113 32.10 -5.65 18.82
C ILE A 113 31.01 -5.09 19.75
N PRO A 114 30.29 -4.03 19.35
CA PRO A 114 29.26 -3.42 20.19
C PRO A 114 27.93 -4.19 20.10
N ILE A 115 27.86 -5.38 20.70
CA ILE A 115 26.73 -6.34 20.61
C ILE A 115 25.39 -5.68 20.94
N PHE A 116 25.30 -4.92 22.04
CA PHE A 116 24.05 -4.27 22.44
C PHE A 116 23.63 -3.14 21.49
N THR A 117 24.59 -2.43 20.88
CA THR A 117 24.29 -1.43 19.83
C THR A 117 23.74 -2.10 18.58
N LEU A 118 24.29 -3.27 18.20
CA LEU A 118 23.76 -4.07 17.08
C LEU A 118 22.35 -4.60 17.37
N LEU A 119 22.07 -5.06 18.60
CA LEU A 119 20.72 -5.45 19.00
C LEU A 119 19.74 -4.27 18.93
N GLN A 120 20.15 -3.08 19.39
CA GLN A 120 19.34 -1.86 19.23
C GLN A 120 19.16 -1.50 17.76
N PHE A 121 20.15 -1.72 16.91
CA PHE A 121 20.03 -1.55 15.47
C PHE A 121 18.96 -2.47 14.89
N PHE A 122 19.01 -3.78 15.17
CA PHE A 122 17.96 -4.70 14.75
C PHE A 122 16.58 -4.31 15.25
N PHE A 123 16.48 -3.80 16.48
CA PHE A 123 15.21 -3.35 17.04
C PHE A 123 14.65 -2.12 16.31
N TYR A 124 15.38 -0.98 16.30
CA TYR A 124 14.84 0.26 15.74
C TYR A 124 14.81 0.26 14.19
N ALA A 125 15.84 -0.26 13.53
CA ALA A 125 15.84 -0.36 12.08
C ALA A 125 14.87 -1.45 11.60
N GLY A 126 14.73 -2.55 12.36
CA GLY A 126 13.71 -3.56 12.11
C GLY A 126 12.30 -3.00 12.28
N TRP A 127 12.04 -2.21 13.32
CA TRP A 127 10.74 -1.58 13.52
C TRP A 127 10.41 -0.56 12.42
N LEU A 128 11.39 0.18 11.90
CA LEU A 128 11.21 1.04 10.72
C LEU A 128 10.84 0.26 9.44
N LYS A 129 11.19 -1.03 9.36
CA LYS A 129 10.93 -1.89 8.20
C LYS A 129 9.59 -2.64 8.26
N VAL A 130 8.87 -2.57 9.38
CA VAL A 130 7.49 -3.07 9.54
C VAL A 130 6.52 -2.13 8.84
#